data_AF-A0A3M2YBZ1-F1
#
_entry.id   AF-A0A3M2YBZ1-F1
#
_cell.length_a   1.000
_cell.length_b   1.000
_cell.length_c   1.000
_cell.angle_alpha   90.00
_cell.angle_beta   90.00
_cell.angle_gamma   90.00
#
_symmetry.space_group_name_H-M   'P 1'
#
loop_
_entity.id
_entity.type
_entity.pdbx_description
1 polymer ?
#
loop_
_entity_poly.entity_id
_entity_poly.type
_entity_poly.pdbx_seq_one_letter_code
_entity_poly.pdbx_strand_id
1 'polypeptide(L)'
;RGQLSYDDQTIGGYGYGSWHKLVGNNVKSNTRGEVGGGVYWYLRNAEDSKLTAGLSLMGMSYDNDQSYFTYGHGGYFSPQSFYAIGVPVMWAQRTERFSYQVKSSVGVQHFK
;
A
#
# COMPACT_ATOMS: atom_id res chain seq x y z
N ARG A 1 -8.80 -10.85 2.94
CA ARG A 1 -7.85 -10.19 2.01
C ARG A 1 -7.54 -11.14 0.87
N GLY A 2 -7.41 -10.64 -0.35
CA GLY A 2 -6.94 -11.39 -1.51
C GLY A 2 -5.90 -10.58 -2.25
N GLN A 3 -4.93 -11.26 -2.86
CA GLN A 3 -3.89 -10.63 -3.68
C GLN A 3 -3.59 -11.54 -4.86
N LEU A 4 -3.35 -10.92 -6.01
CA LEU A 4 -2.87 -11.54 -7.23
C LEU A 4 -1.63 -10.78 -7.68
N SER A 5 -0.66 -11.51 -8.23
CA SER A 5 0.55 -10.92 -8.79
C SER A 5 1.03 -11.74 -9.97
N TYR A 6 1.66 -11.05 -10.91
CA TYR A 6 2.34 -11.59 -12.06
C TYR A 6 3.73 -10.93 -12.13
N ASP A 7 4.78 -11.70 -12.41
CA ASP A 7 6.14 -11.19 -12.58
C ASP A 7 6.86 -12.13 -13.58
N ASP A 8 7.37 -11.56 -14.67
CA ASP A 8 8.10 -12.29 -15.72
C ASP A 8 9.61 -11.99 -15.74
N GLN A 9 10.15 -11.41 -14.65
CA GLN A 9 11.53 -10.94 -14.47
C GLN A 9 11.91 -9.69 -15.30
N THR A 10 10.98 -9.15 -16.09
CA THR A 10 11.14 -7.88 -16.83
C THR A 10 10.11 -6.85 -16.36
N ILE A 11 8.86 -7.27 -16.25
CA ILE A 11 7.73 -6.51 -15.73
C ILE A 11 6.97 -7.36 -14.72
N GLY A 12 6.50 -6.71 -13.66
CA GLY A 12 5.61 -7.29 -12.69
C GLY A 12 4.40 -6.40 -12.45
N GLY A 13 3.28 -7.04 -12.13
CA GLY A 13 2.05 -6.40 -11.76
C GLY A 13 1.46 -7.08 -10.53
N TYR A 14 0.80 -6.31 -9.68
CA TYR A 14 0.08 -6.85 -8.54
C TYR A 14 -1.21 -6.09 -8.32
N GLY A 15 -2.19 -6.79 -7.76
CA GLY A 15 -3.47 -6.23 -7.33
C GLY A 15 -3.89 -6.93 -6.06
N TYR A 16 -4.47 -6.18 -5.14
CA TYR A 16 -4.96 -6.70 -3.88
C TYR A 16 -6.22 -5.98 -3.44
N GLY A 17 -7.00 -6.69 -2.63
CA GLY A 17 -8.21 -6.17 -2.02
C GLY A 17 -8.38 -6.74 -0.62
N SER A 18 -8.86 -5.92 0.29
CA SER A 18 -9.19 -6.36 1.64
C SER A 18 -10.46 -5.70 2.13
N TRP A 19 -11.18 -6.46 2.96
CA TRP A 19 -12.40 -6.02 3.60
C TRP A 19 -12.30 -6.45 5.05
N HIS A 20 -12.42 -5.49 5.96
CA HIS A 20 -12.24 -5.70 7.39
C HIS A 20 -13.40 -5.08 8.15
N LYS A 21 -13.92 -5.81 9.15
CA LYS A 21 -14.85 -5.27 10.14
C LYS A 21 -14.06 -4.90 11.39
N LEU A 22 -14.23 -3.66 11.83
CA LEU A 22 -13.61 -3.07 13.01
C LEU A 22 -14.66 -3.05 14.12
N VAL A 23 -14.37 -3.72 15.21
CA VAL A 23 -15.22 -3.80 16.40
C VAL A 23 -14.41 -3.37 17.61
N GLY A 24 -15.05 -2.67 18.54
CA GLY A 24 -14.43 -2.26 19.79
C GLY A 24 -15.47 -2.21 20.91
N ASN A 25 -15.00 -2.11 22.15
CA ASN A 25 -15.88 -1.97 23.32
C ASN A 25 -16.37 -0.52 23.42
N ASN A 26 -17.70 -0.34 23.50
CA ASN A 26 -18.36 0.96 23.62
C ASN A 26 -18.10 1.95 22.45
N VAL A 27 -17.76 1.45 21.26
CA VAL A 27 -17.57 2.24 20.04
C VAL A 27 -18.35 1.64 18.87
N LYS A 28 -18.80 2.49 17.94
CA LYS A 28 -19.57 2.04 16.76
C LYS A 28 -18.70 1.14 15.88
N SER A 29 -19.23 -0.02 15.50
CA SER A 29 -18.54 -0.89 14.53
C SER A 29 -18.34 -0.16 13.21
N ASN A 30 -17.20 -0.38 12.56
CA ASN A 30 -16.85 0.26 11.30
C ASN A 30 -16.39 -0.81 10.30
N THR A 31 -16.49 -0.50 9.02
CA THR A 31 -16.08 -1.39 7.95
C THR A 31 -15.05 -0.68 7.09
N ARG A 32 -13.91 -1.33 6.86
CA ARG A 32 -12.83 -0.83 6.00
C ARG A 32 -12.76 -1.67 4.73
N GLY A 33 -12.95 -1.01 3.60
CA GLY A 33 -12.60 -1.54 2.29
C GLY A 33 -11.26 -0.97 1.84
N GLU A 34 -10.40 -1.82 1.28
CA GLU A 34 -9.16 -1.41 0.66
C GLU A 34 -8.97 -2.14 -0.65
N VAL A 35 -8.52 -1.43 -1.66
CA VAL A 35 -8.11 -1.98 -2.94
C VAL A 35 -6.83 -1.28 -3.37
N GLY A 36 -5.90 -2.01 -3.94
CA GLY A 36 -4.68 -1.42 -4.45
C GLY A 36 -4.05 -2.29 -5.51
N GLY A 37 -3.12 -1.70 -6.24
CA GLY A 37 -2.39 -2.40 -7.26
C GLY A 37 -1.23 -1.57 -7.77
N GLY A 38 -0.45 -2.19 -8.62
CA GLY A 38 0.67 -1.51 -9.25
C GLY A 38 1.32 -2.36 -10.32
N VAL A 39 2.10 -1.67 -11.13
CA VAL A 39 2.98 -2.26 -12.14
C VAL A 39 4.39 -1.76 -11.89
N TYR A 40 5.38 -2.60 -12.12
CA TYR A 40 6.78 -2.23 -11.97
C TYR A 40 7.62 -2.92 -13.03
N TRP A 41 8.71 -2.27 -13.41
CA TRP A 41 9.67 -2.74 -14.38
C TRP A 41 11.02 -2.96 -13.70
N TYR A 42 11.72 -4.00 -14.10
CA TYR A 42 13.11 -4.22 -13.72
C TYR A 42 14.02 -3.41 -14.64
N LEU A 43 14.51 -2.27 -14.14
CA LEU A 43 15.56 -1.48 -14.81
C LEU A 43 16.92 -2.19 -14.73
N ARG A 44 17.12 -2.99 -13.69
CA ARG A 44 18.23 -3.93 -13.54
C ARG A 44 17.75 -5.17 -12.82
N ASN A 45 18.02 -6.34 -13.38
CA ASN A 45 17.72 -7.63 -12.74
C ASN A 45 18.93 -8.57 -12.88
N ALA A 46 19.90 -8.38 -12.00
CA ALA A 46 21.08 -9.23 -11.88
C ALA A 46 21.06 -9.97 -10.54
N GLU A 47 21.88 -11.01 -10.41
CA GLU A 47 21.95 -11.87 -9.22
C GLU A 47 22.23 -11.06 -7.93
N ASP A 48 23.10 -10.06 -8.03
CA ASP A 48 23.49 -9.20 -6.91
C ASP A 48 22.93 -7.77 -6.98
N SER A 49 22.09 -7.46 -7.97
CA SER A 49 21.55 -6.11 -8.16
C SER A 49 20.16 -6.11 -8.74
N LYS A 50 19.20 -5.53 -8.02
CA LYS A 50 17.83 -5.35 -8.50
C LYS A 50 17.43 -3.89 -8.38
N LEU A 51 17.09 -3.28 -9.50
CA LEU A 51 16.54 -1.93 -9.56
C LEU A 51 15.18 -2.01 -10.23
N THR A 52 14.13 -1.63 -9.51
CA THR A 52 12.78 -1.54 -10.05
C THR A 52 12.24 -0.12 -9.94
N ALA A 53 11.42 0.25 -10.92
CA ALA A 53 10.61 1.47 -10.89
C ALA A 53 9.20 1.11 -11.33
N GLY A 54 8.19 1.77 -10.80
CA GLY A 54 6.81 1.40 -11.09
C GLY A 54 5.80 2.50 -10.87
N LEU A 55 4.54 2.12 -10.99
CA LEU A 55 3.37 2.91 -10.63
C LEU A 55 2.52 2.09 -9.67
N SER A 56 2.13 2.70 -8.55
CA SER A 56 1.24 2.10 -7.57
C SER A 56 0.06 3.01 -7.32
N LEU A 57 -1.12 2.41 -7.20
CA LEU A 57 -2.37 3.06 -6.84
C LEU A 57 -3.02 2.31 -5.68
N MET A 58 -3.62 3.05 -4.76
CA MET A 58 -4.32 2.51 -3.61
C MET A 58 -5.55 3.35 -3.31
N GLY A 59 -6.65 2.67 -3.04
CA GLY A 59 -7.90 3.23 -2.55
C GLY A 59 -8.29 2.58 -1.23
N MET A 60 -8.75 3.39 -0.28
CA MET A 60 -9.28 2.93 1.00
C MET A 60 -10.52 3.74 1.37
N SER A 61 -11.52 3.08 1.93
CA SER A 61 -12.74 3.74 2.41
C SER A 61 -13.20 3.10 3.71
N TYR A 62 -13.68 3.95 4.61
CA TYR A 62 -14.36 3.52 5.84
C TYR A 62 -15.84 3.87 5.77
N ASP A 63 -16.67 3.00 6.34
CA ASP A 63 -18.12 3.16 6.39
C ASP A 63 -18.56 4.26 7.37
N ASN A 64 -17.76 4.52 8.41
CA ASN A 64 -18.02 5.57 9.39
C ASN A 64 -16.75 6.38 9.69
N ASP A 65 -16.91 7.69 9.87
CA ASP A 65 -15.85 8.54 10.41
C ASP A 65 -15.82 8.42 11.95
N GLN A 66 -14.78 7.75 12.43
CA GLN A 66 -14.46 7.49 13.83
C GLN A 66 -13.22 8.29 14.27
N SER A 67 -12.83 9.32 13.52
CA SER A 67 -11.62 10.13 13.81
C SER A 67 -11.72 10.99 15.08
N TYR A 68 -12.94 11.25 15.56
CA TYR A 68 -13.19 12.03 16.78
C TYR A 68 -12.78 11.26 18.06
N PHE A 69 -12.42 12.00 19.10
CA PHE A 69 -12.03 11.45 20.42
C PHE A 69 -13.17 11.49 21.46
N THR A 70 -14.42 11.64 21.02
CA THR A 70 -15.60 11.69 21.89
C THR A 70 -16.07 10.29 22.28
N TYR A 71 -16.82 10.18 23.38
CA TYR A 71 -17.40 8.91 23.84
C TYR A 71 -18.26 8.28 22.72
N GLY A 72 -17.90 7.06 22.28
CA GLY A 72 -18.53 6.36 21.15
C GLY A 72 -17.75 6.39 19.82
N HIS A 73 -16.64 7.14 19.75
CA HIS A 73 -15.72 7.17 18.60
C HIS A 73 -14.36 6.54 18.92
N GLY A 74 -13.74 5.91 17.91
CA GLY A 74 -12.52 5.12 18.06
C GLY A 74 -11.19 5.89 18.02
N GLY A 75 -11.19 7.19 17.71
CA GLY A 75 -9.98 8.02 17.68
C GLY A 75 -8.93 7.59 16.64
N TYR A 76 -9.33 6.91 15.56
CA TYR A 76 -8.43 6.43 14.52
C TYR A 76 -8.71 7.05 13.16
N PHE A 77 -7.67 7.14 12.32
CA PHE A 77 -7.79 7.69 10.98
C PHE A 77 -8.71 6.82 10.11
N SER A 78 -9.92 7.30 9.87
CA SER A 78 -10.99 6.61 9.12
C SER A 78 -11.59 7.53 8.05
N PRO A 79 -10.81 7.94 7.05
CA PRO A 79 -11.32 8.75 5.95
C PRO A 79 -12.45 7.99 5.25
N GLN A 80 -13.50 8.70 4.87
CA GLN A 80 -14.58 8.13 4.06
C GLN A 80 -14.06 7.76 2.67
N SER A 81 -13.03 8.47 2.19
CA SER A 81 -12.38 8.17 0.91
C SER A 81 -10.91 8.57 0.94
N PHE A 82 -10.01 7.62 0.72
CA PHE A 82 -8.56 7.83 0.59
C PHE A 82 -8.10 7.23 -0.73
N TYR A 83 -7.35 8.01 -1.51
CA TYR A 83 -6.72 7.57 -2.75
C TYR A 83 -5.28 8.04 -2.78
N ALA A 84 -4.37 7.17 -3.17
CA ALA A 84 -2.97 7.50 -3.37
C ALA A 84 -2.48 6.91 -4.69
N ILE A 85 -1.71 7.71 -5.43
CA ILE A 85 -0.96 7.26 -6.60
C ILE A 85 0.50 7.69 -6.44
N GLY A 86 1.43 6.79 -6.73
CA GLY A 86 2.85 7.06 -6.58
C GLY A 86 3.73 6.27 -7.52
N VAL A 87 4.94 6.76 -7.68
CA VAL A 87 6.02 6.17 -8.48
C VAL A 87 7.05 5.57 -7.51
N PRO A 88 6.91 4.28 -7.13
CA PRO A 88 7.93 3.63 -6.30
C PRO A 88 9.18 3.31 -7.12
N VAL A 89 10.34 3.54 -6.51
CA VAL A 89 11.65 3.09 -6.99
C VAL A 89 12.32 2.32 -5.87
N MET A 90 12.80 1.11 -6.18
CA MET A 90 13.49 0.24 -5.24
C MET A 90 14.82 -0.20 -5.82
N TRP A 91 15.89 -0.03 -5.05
CA TRP A 91 17.21 -0.54 -5.38
C TRP A 91 17.68 -1.47 -4.26
N ALA A 92 17.94 -2.72 -4.62
CA ALA A 92 18.58 -3.70 -3.77
C ALA A 92 19.91 -4.10 -4.39
N GLN A 93 20.94 -4.20 -3.55
CA GLN A 93 22.28 -4.60 -3.98
C GLN A 93 22.91 -5.48 -2.91
N ARG A 94 23.59 -6.52 -3.36
CA ARG A 94 24.41 -7.41 -2.52
C ARG A 94 25.86 -7.35 -2.99
N THR A 95 26.77 -7.45 -2.04
CA THR A 95 28.21 -7.63 -2.21
C THR A 95 28.65 -8.77 -1.27
N GLU A 96 29.92 -9.16 -1.30
CA GLU A 96 30.42 -10.29 -0.50
C GLU A 96 30.13 -10.20 1.00
N ARG A 97 30.15 -8.98 1.58
CA ARG A 97 30.03 -8.75 3.03
C ARG A 97 28.90 -7.79 3.42
N PHE A 98 28.17 -7.25 2.44
CA PHE A 98 27.17 -6.21 2.69
C PHE A 98 26.00 -6.31 1.72
N SER A 99 24.79 -6.11 2.25
CA SER A 99 23.55 -6.06 1.48
C SER A 99 22.76 -4.85 1.93
N TYR A 100 22.19 -4.12 0.97
CA TYR A 100 21.33 -2.98 1.26
C TYR A 100 20.12 -2.93 0.34
N GLN A 101 19.07 -2.27 0.83
CA GLN A 101 17.86 -1.99 0.09
C GLN A 101 17.40 -0.56 0.37
N VAL A 102 17.23 0.22 -0.69
CA VAL A 102 16.66 1.56 -0.66
C VAL A 102 15.31 1.52 -1.36
N LYS A 103 14.28 2.02 -0.68
CA LYS A 103 12.93 2.19 -1.24
C LYS A 103 12.57 3.66 -1.16
N SER A 104 12.18 4.23 -2.29
CA SER A 104 11.72 5.60 -2.39
C SER A 104 10.44 5.64 -3.21
N SER A 105 9.59 6.62 -2.97
CA SER A 105 8.38 6.81 -3.75
C SER A 105 8.00 8.28 -3.73
N VAL A 106 7.57 8.79 -4.87
CA VAL A 106 7.02 10.14 -5.00
C VAL A 106 5.62 10.00 -5.57
N GLY A 107 4.65 10.70 -4.98
CA GLY A 107 3.26 10.55 -5.36
C GLY A 107 2.36 11.63 -4.80
N VAL A 108 1.08 11.52 -5.11
CA VAL A 108 0.02 12.36 -4.58
C VAL A 108 -0.99 11.50 -3.84
N GLN A 109 -1.50 12.02 -2.75
CA GLN A 109 -2.59 11.41 -2.00
C GLN A 109 -3.72 12.42 -1.81
N HIS A 110 -4.94 11.93 -1.88
CA HIS A 110 -6.15 12.68 -1.59
C HIS A 110 -6.95 11.90 -0.55
N PHE A 111 -7.42 12.59 0.48
CA PHE A 111 -8.26 12.01 1.52
C PHE A 111 -9.42 12.95 1.85
N LYS A 112 -10.56 12.34 2.16
CA LYS A 112 -11.79 13.02 2.57
C LYS A 112 -12.48 12.21 3.65
#